data_AF-A0A9P6EGZ4-F1
#
_entry.id   AF-A0A9P6EGZ4-F1
#
_cell.length_a   1.000
_cell.length_b   1.000
_cell.length_c   1.000
_cell.angle_alpha   90.00
_cell.angle_beta   90.00
_cell.angle_gamma   90.00
#
_symmetry.space_group_name_H-M   'P 1'
#
loop_
_entity.id
_entity.type
_entity.pdbx_description
1 polymer ?
#
loop_
_entity_poly.entity_id
_entity_poly.type
_entity_poly.pdbx_seq_one_letter_code
_entity_poly.pdbx_strand_id
1 'polypeptide(L)'
;MHHRRQASKQRFVAELSQCLLDFVIQLLPTQEEMAVKEDVRKLLERLIRTIEPDSRLLSFGSTANGFSLRNSDMDLCCLIDSEERLAASDLVTMLGDLLERETKFHVKPLPHARIPIVKLSLDPSPGLPLGIACDIGFENRLALENTRLLMCYAMIDPTRVRTMVLFLKVWSKRRKINSPYKGTLSSYGYVLLVIYFLVHVKNPPVLPNLQQMPPLRPISKEDTHLNGHNIWFFDDIDLLRQRWRSENTETVAELLTRAAFRLIDFFRYYSRDFSYNTGVASIRAGLLKKDSKGWQNELTGPRFNDARERNRLCIEDPFEMDYNVARCVTRDGLYTIRGEFMRASRILAARPERAIVALAELCEERKDEELVTAPPYNSRPPTLPPQTPYTVGNQTLRPKLEERFSPPTQFFEPGPRQVIHQSSTSRSPPEHMAPKRGKWTSPPPPEASPDDHNLFENQLGMGLQLATSSSEAREREVAYNSSEAGSEVFTDEGSDLADDDIMSVRSYTEGTSPV
;
A
#
# COMPACT_ATOMS: atom_id res chain seq x y z
N MET A 1 -18.89 -0.82 36.86
CA MET A 1 -19.28 -1.18 35.46
C MET A 1 -18.34 -0.64 34.38
N HIS A 2 -17.77 0.56 34.50
CA HIS A 2 -16.84 1.13 33.51
C HIS A 2 -15.58 0.29 33.27
N HIS A 3 -14.91 -0.19 34.32
CA HIS A 3 -13.70 -1.03 34.17
C HIS A 3 -13.96 -2.35 33.43
N ARG A 4 -15.10 -3.02 33.70
CA ARG A 4 -15.48 -4.26 33.01
C ARG A 4 -15.77 -4.04 31.52
N ARG A 5 -16.36 -2.89 31.15
CA ARG A 5 -16.58 -2.48 29.75
C ARG A 5 -15.28 -2.14 29.02
N GLN A 6 -14.31 -1.56 29.72
CA GLN A 6 -13.00 -1.20 29.16
C GLN A 6 -12.12 -2.44 28.93
N ALA A 7 -12.09 -3.38 29.88
CA ALA A 7 -11.38 -4.65 29.74
C ALA A 7 -11.95 -5.51 28.58
N SER A 8 -13.29 -5.61 28.48
CA SER A 8 -13.95 -6.28 27.35
C SER A 8 -13.62 -5.63 26.00
N LYS A 9 -13.55 -4.30 25.95
CA LYS A 9 -13.15 -3.57 24.74
C LYS A 9 -11.70 -3.89 24.34
N GLN A 10 -10.77 -3.87 25.29
CA GLN A 10 -9.36 -4.16 25.03
C GLN A 10 -9.18 -5.61 24.55
N ARG A 11 -9.87 -6.57 25.17
CA ARG A 11 -9.84 -7.98 24.75
C ARG A 11 -10.33 -8.18 23.31
N PHE A 12 -11.50 -7.62 22.98
CA PHE A 12 -12.05 -7.71 21.61
C PHE A 12 -11.09 -7.12 20.58
N VAL A 13 -10.49 -5.96 20.89
CA VAL A 13 -9.58 -5.28 19.98
C VAL A 13 -8.29 -6.08 19.79
N ALA A 14 -7.72 -6.66 20.85
CA ALA A 14 -6.54 -7.51 20.75
C ALA A 14 -6.81 -8.75 19.88
N GLU A 15 -7.95 -9.42 20.09
CA GLU A 15 -8.37 -10.57 19.28
C GLU A 15 -8.57 -10.18 17.81
N LEU A 16 -9.26 -9.05 17.54
CA LEU A 16 -9.50 -8.55 16.18
C LEU A 16 -8.19 -8.29 15.45
N SER A 17 -7.19 -7.80 16.17
CA SER A 17 -5.89 -7.47 15.59
C SER A 17 -5.13 -8.71 15.15
N GLN A 18 -5.15 -9.77 15.97
CA GLN A 18 -4.57 -11.06 15.60
C GLN A 18 -5.29 -11.64 14.39
N CYS A 19 -6.63 -11.66 14.41
CA CYS A 19 -7.40 -12.12 13.27
C CYS A 19 -7.08 -11.33 11.98
N LEU A 20 -6.85 -10.00 12.08
CA LEU A 20 -6.47 -9.17 10.94
C LEU A 20 -5.06 -9.51 10.42
N LEU A 21 -4.08 -9.75 11.29
CA LEU A 21 -2.74 -10.17 10.87
C LEU A 21 -2.79 -11.53 10.19
N ASP A 22 -3.42 -12.53 10.83
CA ASP A 22 -3.52 -13.89 10.30
C ASP A 22 -4.23 -13.90 8.94
N PHE A 23 -5.27 -13.08 8.80
CA PHE A 23 -5.98 -12.89 7.53
C PHE A 23 -5.07 -12.28 6.46
N VAL A 24 -4.31 -11.24 6.79
CA VAL A 24 -3.43 -10.55 5.81
C VAL A 24 -2.26 -11.43 5.37
N ILE A 25 -1.66 -12.21 6.28
CA ILE A 25 -0.53 -13.10 5.97
C ILE A 25 -0.91 -14.11 4.88
N GLN A 26 -2.13 -14.67 4.96
CA GLN A 26 -2.64 -15.63 3.97
C GLN A 26 -2.92 -15.01 2.59
N LEU A 27 -2.99 -13.67 2.51
CA LEU A 27 -3.29 -12.93 1.29
C LEU A 27 -2.04 -12.41 0.57
N LEU A 28 -0.86 -12.56 1.18
CA LEU A 28 0.39 -12.14 0.55
C LEU A 28 0.74 -13.07 -0.63
N PRO A 29 1.32 -12.52 -1.71
CA PRO A 29 1.79 -13.35 -2.83
C PRO A 29 2.91 -14.28 -2.36
N THR A 30 2.93 -15.50 -2.87
CA THR A 30 4.00 -16.47 -2.58
C THR A 30 5.28 -16.10 -3.34
N GLN A 31 6.42 -16.64 -2.91
CA GLN A 31 7.69 -16.44 -3.62
C GLN A 31 7.63 -16.99 -5.05
N GLU A 32 6.95 -18.13 -5.23
CA GLU A 32 6.71 -18.73 -6.55
C GLU A 32 5.88 -17.83 -7.45
N GLU A 33 4.78 -17.24 -6.95
CA GLU A 33 3.97 -16.31 -7.73
C GLU A 33 4.78 -15.08 -8.15
N MET A 34 5.60 -14.54 -7.25
CA MET A 34 6.47 -13.40 -7.56
C MET A 34 7.57 -13.75 -8.57
N ALA A 35 8.13 -14.96 -8.50
CA ALA A 35 9.13 -15.44 -9.46
C ALA A 35 8.53 -15.58 -10.86
N VAL A 36 7.34 -16.18 -10.97
CA VAL A 36 6.61 -16.30 -12.25
C VAL A 36 6.31 -14.92 -12.83
N LYS A 37 5.85 -13.96 -12.02
CA LYS A 37 5.60 -12.57 -12.45
C LYS A 37 6.88 -11.91 -12.96
N GLU A 38 8.01 -12.13 -12.29
CA GLU A 38 9.30 -11.58 -12.73
C GLU A 38 9.79 -12.21 -14.04
N ASP A 39 9.59 -13.52 -14.24
CA ASP A 39 9.94 -14.18 -15.51
C ASP A 39 9.06 -13.70 -16.67
N VAL A 40 7.77 -13.45 -16.42
CA VAL A 40 6.86 -12.83 -17.39
C VAL A 40 7.32 -11.41 -17.72
N ARG A 41 7.71 -10.60 -16.73
CA ARG A 41 8.25 -9.26 -16.95
C ARG A 41 9.49 -9.32 -17.84
N LYS A 42 10.43 -10.23 -17.59
CA LYS A 42 11.63 -10.43 -18.42
C LYS A 42 11.30 -10.89 -19.84
N LEU A 43 10.29 -11.75 -20.02
CA LEU A 43 9.82 -12.14 -21.35
C LEU A 43 9.25 -10.94 -22.10
N LEU A 44 8.34 -10.18 -21.48
CA LEU A 44 7.74 -8.99 -22.08
C LEU A 44 8.79 -7.94 -22.41
N GLU A 45 9.77 -7.71 -21.53
CA GLU A 45 10.87 -6.79 -21.78
C GLU A 45 11.68 -7.21 -23.02
N ARG A 46 12.00 -8.51 -23.17
CA ARG A 46 12.70 -9.01 -24.36
C ARG A 46 11.91 -8.79 -25.65
N LEU A 47 10.58 -8.98 -25.62
CA LEU A 47 9.72 -8.76 -26.78
C LEU A 47 9.62 -7.26 -27.13
N ILE A 48 9.44 -6.38 -26.14
CA ILE A 48 9.38 -4.93 -26.39
C ILE A 48 10.70 -4.43 -26.98
N ARG A 49 11.84 -4.96 -26.54
CA ARG A 49 13.16 -4.61 -27.08
C ARG A 49 13.37 -4.96 -28.56
N THR A 50 12.49 -5.79 -29.15
CA THR A 50 12.51 -6.03 -30.61
C THR A 50 11.91 -4.86 -31.40
N ILE A 51 11.02 -4.08 -30.78
CA ILE A 51 10.41 -2.87 -31.37
C ILE A 51 11.24 -1.64 -30.98
N GLU A 52 11.60 -1.53 -29.71
CA GLU A 52 12.30 -0.38 -29.14
C GLU A 52 13.49 -0.86 -28.29
N PRO A 53 14.72 -0.90 -28.84
CA PRO A 53 15.87 -1.52 -28.19
C PRO A 53 16.29 -0.84 -26.88
N ASP A 54 16.06 0.47 -26.76
CA ASP A 54 16.37 1.28 -25.57
C ASP A 54 15.23 1.27 -24.53
N SER A 55 14.29 0.33 -24.65
CA SER A 55 13.19 0.19 -23.70
C SER A 55 13.58 -0.54 -22.42
N ARG A 56 13.05 -0.04 -21.30
CA ARG A 56 13.14 -0.64 -19.97
C ARG A 56 11.75 -0.89 -19.42
N LEU A 57 11.50 -2.09 -18.93
CA LEU A 57 10.19 -2.48 -18.38
C LEU A 57 10.24 -2.59 -16.86
N LEU A 58 9.63 -1.61 -16.18
CA LEU A 58 9.63 -1.52 -14.73
C LEU A 58 8.27 -1.90 -14.15
N SER A 59 8.28 -2.74 -13.11
CA SER A 59 7.08 -3.00 -12.32
C SER A 59 6.71 -1.77 -11.48
N PHE A 60 5.44 -1.40 -11.48
CA PHE A 60 4.91 -0.32 -10.65
C PHE A 60 3.63 -0.75 -9.93
N GLY A 61 2.94 0.20 -9.30
CA GLY A 61 1.64 -0.06 -8.70
C GLY A 61 1.72 -1.04 -7.55
N SER A 62 0.74 -1.94 -7.45
CA SER A 62 0.63 -2.78 -6.25
C SER A 62 1.72 -3.85 -6.13
N THR A 63 2.33 -4.25 -7.24
CA THR A 63 3.44 -5.21 -7.27
C THR A 63 4.72 -4.62 -6.69
N ALA A 64 4.95 -3.32 -6.84
CA ALA A 64 6.19 -2.65 -6.41
C ALA A 64 6.04 -1.78 -5.14
N ASN A 65 4.82 -1.34 -4.77
CA ASN A 65 4.61 -0.49 -3.59
C ASN A 65 4.47 -1.25 -2.25
N GLY A 66 4.60 -2.58 -2.24
CA GLY A 66 4.48 -3.41 -1.04
C GLY A 66 3.05 -3.74 -0.61
N PHE A 67 2.04 -3.36 -1.40
CA PHE A 67 0.61 -3.63 -1.19
C PHE A 67 0.02 -4.65 -2.18
N SER A 68 0.86 -5.58 -2.65
CA SER A 68 0.47 -6.69 -3.51
C SER A 68 -0.36 -7.71 -2.74
N LEU A 69 -1.41 -8.21 -3.39
CA LEU A 69 -2.20 -9.35 -2.92
C LEU A 69 -1.91 -10.54 -3.82
N ARG A 70 -2.13 -11.75 -3.32
CA ARG A 70 -2.13 -12.98 -4.13
C ARG A 70 -3.08 -12.82 -5.32
N ASN A 71 -2.63 -13.23 -6.50
CA ASN A 71 -3.36 -13.09 -7.76
C ASN A 71 -3.69 -11.63 -8.15
N SER A 72 -2.84 -10.67 -7.75
CA SER A 72 -2.97 -9.28 -8.21
C SER A 72 -2.42 -9.08 -9.62
N ASP A 73 -3.03 -8.16 -10.35
CA ASP A 73 -2.57 -7.71 -11.66
C ASP A 73 -1.15 -7.12 -11.57
N MET A 74 -0.37 -7.32 -12.63
CA MET A 74 0.93 -6.68 -12.80
C MET A 74 0.75 -5.35 -13.52
N ASP A 75 1.19 -4.26 -12.89
CA ASP A 75 1.26 -2.95 -13.52
C ASP A 75 2.71 -2.74 -14.01
N LEU A 76 2.94 -2.62 -15.31
CA LEU A 76 4.27 -2.44 -15.91
C LEU A 76 4.38 -1.12 -16.68
N CYS A 77 5.46 -0.38 -16.46
CA CYS A 77 5.75 0.87 -17.16
C CYS A 77 6.94 0.65 -18.08
N CYS A 78 6.71 0.82 -19.38
CA CYS A 78 7.76 0.88 -20.38
C CYS A 78 8.32 2.30 -20.43
N LEU A 79 9.62 2.44 -20.12
CA LEU A 79 10.39 3.65 -20.28
C LEU A 79 11.28 3.53 -21.52
N ILE A 80 11.35 4.60 -22.30
CA ILE A 80 12.13 4.69 -23.52
C ILE A 80 13.10 5.85 -23.32
N ASP A 81 14.40 5.55 -23.34
CA ASP A 81 15.45 6.55 -23.13
C ASP A 81 15.95 7.18 -24.45
N SER A 82 15.29 6.88 -25.59
CA SER A 82 15.61 7.41 -26.92
C SER A 82 15.01 8.81 -27.17
N GLU A 83 15.77 9.68 -27.85
CA GLU A 83 15.31 11.00 -28.29
C GLU A 83 14.34 10.92 -29.49
N GLU A 84 14.53 9.94 -30.38
CA GLU A 84 13.67 9.65 -31.53
C GLU A 84 12.60 8.61 -31.18
N ARG A 85 11.73 8.97 -30.24
CA ARG A 85 10.68 8.07 -29.75
C ARG A 85 9.42 8.10 -30.60
N LEU A 86 8.85 6.92 -30.80
CA LEU A 86 7.51 6.75 -31.37
C LEU A 86 6.43 7.29 -30.43
N ALA A 87 5.28 7.66 -30.99
CA ALA A 87 4.14 8.04 -30.16
C ALA A 87 3.67 6.85 -29.32
N ALA A 88 3.27 7.10 -28.08
CA ALA A 88 2.81 6.04 -27.17
C ALA A 88 1.62 5.25 -27.72
N SER A 89 0.75 5.86 -28.53
CA SER A 89 -0.35 5.18 -29.23
C SER A 89 0.13 4.14 -30.24
N ASP A 90 1.18 4.49 -30.96
CA ASP A 90 1.71 3.65 -32.05
C ASP A 90 2.45 2.47 -31.44
N LEU A 91 3.22 2.72 -30.38
CA LEU A 91 3.86 1.68 -29.56
C LEU A 91 2.84 0.71 -28.95
N VAL A 92 1.73 1.20 -28.41
CA VAL A 92 0.63 0.35 -27.91
C VAL A 92 0.08 -0.57 -29.01
N THR A 93 -0.03 -0.06 -30.23
CA THR A 93 -0.59 -0.81 -31.36
C THR A 93 0.40 -1.86 -31.85
N MET A 94 1.65 -1.47 -32.13
CA MET A 94 2.71 -2.39 -32.56
C MET A 94 3.02 -3.46 -31.52
N LEU A 95 3.06 -3.08 -30.23
CA LEU A 95 3.24 -4.05 -29.14
C LEU A 95 2.03 -4.98 -29.03
N GLY A 96 0.82 -4.47 -29.22
CA GLY A 96 -0.39 -5.28 -29.25
C GLY A 96 -0.30 -6.40 -30.28
N ASP A 97 0.00 -6.03 -31.53
CA ASP A 97 0.12 -6.97 -32.65
C ASP A 97 1.26 -7.98 -32.45
N LEU A 98 2.41 -7.52 -31.94
CA LEU A 98 3.56 -8.39 -31.65
C LEU A 98 3.20 -9.43 -30.57
N LEU A 99 2.58 -9.00 -29.48
CA LEU A 99 2.23 -9.89 -28.38
C LEU A 99 1.14 -10.88 -28.77
N GLU A 100 0.16 -10.47 -29.59
CA GLU A 100 -0.87 -11.38 -30.10
C GLU A 100 -0.27 -12.45 -31.02
N ARG A 101 0.79 -12.12 -31.78
CA ARG A 101 1.51 -13.07 -32.65
C ARG A 101 2.47 -14.00 -31.91
N GLU A 102 3.24 -13.48 -30.96
CA GLU A 102 4.37 -14.18 -30.33
C GLU A 102 3.99 -14.88 -29.02
N THR A 103 2.80 -14.64 -28.47
CA THR A 103 2.40 -15.15 -27.16
C THR A 103 0.98 -15.73 -27.16
N LYS A 104 0.62 -16.40 -26.07
CA LYS A 104 -0.75 -16.90 -25.83
C LYS A 104 -1.59 -15.94 -24.97
N PHE A 105 -1.12 -14.72 -24.74
CA PHE A 105 -1.88 -13.74 -23.99
C PHE A 105 -3.09 -13.29 -24.81
N HIS A 106 -4.23 -13.12 -24.14
CA HIS A 106 -5.32 -12.33 -24.67
C HIS A 106 -4.91 -10.86 -24.58
N VAL A 107 -4.70 -10.23 -25.75
CA VAL A 107 -4.18 -8.86 -25.85
C VAL A 107 -5.32 -7.89 -26.14
N LYS A 108 -5.34 -6.77 -25.41
CA LYS A 108 -6.28 -5.67 -25.63
C LYS A 108 -5.55 -4.33 -25.61
N PRO A 109 -5.17 -3.79 -26.79
CA PRO A 109 -4.55 -2.47 -26.88
C PRO A 109 -5.58 -1.36 -26.65
N LEU A 110 -5.20 -0.32 -25.91
CA LEU A 110 -6.02 0.87 -25.62
C LEU A 110 -5.22 2.15 -25.92
N PRO A 111 -4.95 2.46 -27.21
CA PRO A 111 -4.06 3.56 -27.60
C PRO A 111 -4.65 4.95 -27.35
N HIS A 112 -5.98 5.08 -27.34
CA HIS A 112 -6.68 6.37 -27.19
C HIS A 112 -7.17 6.65 -25.75
N ALA A 113 -6.74 5.86 -24.77
CA ALA A 113 -7.00 6.16 -23.38
C ALA A 113 -6.16 7.37 -22.91
N ARG A 114 -6.57 8.05 -21.82
CA ARG A 114 -5.79 9.16 -21.23
C ARG A 114 -4.32 8.76 -21.02
N ILE A 115 -4.12 7.52 -20.59
CA ILE A 115 -2.81 6.88 -20.49
C ILE A 115 -2.89 5.68 -21.44
N PRO A 116 -2.18 5.68 -22.58
CA PRO A 116 -2.15 4.55 -23.50
C PRO A 116 -1.61 3.30 -22.79
N ILE A 117 -2.38 2.21 -22.86
CA ILE A 117 -2.02 0.94 -22.20
C ILE A 117 -2.31 -0.26 -23.10
N VAL A 118 -1.54 -1.34 -22.92
CA VAL A 118 -1.83 -2.68 -23.44
C VAL A 118 -2.24 -3.56 -22.27
N LYS A 119 -3.46 -4.10 -22.30
CA LYS A 119 -3.92 -5.08 -21.30
C LYS A 119 -3.65 -6.49 -21.82
N LEU A 120 -3.11 -7.33 -20.97
CA LEU A 120 -2.78 -8.72 -21.23
C LEU A 120 -3.43 -9.60 -20.18
N SER A 121 -4.01 -10.71 -20.60
CA SER A 121 -4.47 -11.74 -19.67
C SER A 121 -4.18 -13.13 -20.20
N LEU A 122 -3.71 -14.01 -19.31
CA LEU A 122 -3.53 -15.43 -19.57
C LEU A 122 -4.35 -16.21 -18.56
N ASP A 123 -5.22 -17.08 -19.07
CA ASP A 123 -6.12 -17.86 -18.23
C ASP A 123 -5.36 -18.88 -17.39
N PRO A 124 -5.91 -19.27 -16.22
CA PRO A 124 -5.35 -20.34 -15.41
C PRO A 124 -5.17 -21.63 -16.20
N SER A 125 -4.01 -22.28 -16.03
CA SER A 125 -3.69 -23.57 -16.63
C SER A 125 -3.06 -24.50 -15.58
N PRO A 126 -2.91 -25.82 -15.84
CA PRO A 126 -2.32 -26.75 -14.86
C PRO A 126 -0.92 -26.36 -14.39
N GLY A 127 -0.13 -25.68 -15.24
CA GLY A 127 1.18 -25.14 -14.89
C GLY A 127 1.17 -23.69 -14.37
N LEU A 128 0.02 -23.01 -14.41
CA LEU A 128 -0.18 -21.64 -13.96
C LEU A 128 -1.57 -21.48 -13.34
N PRO A 129 -1.80 -21.97 -12.11
CA PRO A 129 -3.13 -22.09 -11.53
C PRO A 129 -3.82 -20.74 -11.21
N LEU A 130 -3.05 -19.65 -11.18
CA LEU A 130 -3.58 -18.30 -10.91
C LEU A 130 -3.89 -17.50 -12.19
N GLY A 131 -3.38 -17.94 -13.34
CA GLY A 131 -3.32 -17.09 -14.53
C GLY A 131 -2.39 -15.89 -14.33
N ILE A 132 -2.32 -15.01 -15.33
CA ILE A 132 -1.58 -13.74 -15.27
C ILE A 132 -2.46 -12.64 -15.86
N ALA A 133 -2.58 -11.52 -15.17
CA ALA A 133 -3.13 -10.28 -15.73
C ALA A 133 -2.05 -9.20 -15.65
N CYS A 134 -1.84 -8.46 -16.74
CA CYS A 134 -0.81 -7.44 -16.84
C CYS A 134 -1.29 -6.22 -17.64
N ASP A 135 -1.10 -5.02 -17.09
CA ASP A 135 -1.33 -3.75 -17.78
C ASP A 135 0.04 -3.09 -18.07
N ILE A 136 0.37 -2.89 -19.35
CA ILE A 136 1.60 -2.22 -19.78
C ILE A 136 1.25 -0.79 -20.20
N GLY A 137 1.76 0.20 -19.47
CA GLY A 137 1.69 1.62 -19.85
C GLY A 137 3.04 2.15 -20.34
N PHE A 138 3.01 3.24 -21.11
CA PHE A 138 4.22 3.87 -21.67
C PHE A 138 4.45 5.24 -21.04
N GLU A 139 5.71 5.53 -20.68
CA GLU A 139 6.18 6.83 -20.17
C GLU A 139 5.40 7.40 -18.96
N ASN A 140 4.78 6.54 -18.16
CA ASN A 140 4.05 6.97 -16.97
C ASN A 140 4.97 7.18 -15.76
N ARG A 141 5.90 8.12 -15.88
CA ARG A 141 6.93 8.41 -14.86
C ARG A 141 6.33 8.90 -13.53
N LEU A 142 5.22 9.64 -13.57
CA LEU A 142 4.53 10.08 -12.33
C LEU A 142 3.96 8.89 -11.54
N ALA A 143 3.47 7.84 -12.21
CA ALA A 143 3.01 6.63 -11.52
C ALA A 143 4.16 5.88 -10.84
N LEU A 144 5.39 5.95 -11.38
CA LEU A 144 6.59 5.40 -10.74
C LEU A 144 6.89 6.15 -9.44
N GLU A 145 6.88 7.49 -9.46
CA GLU A 145 7.09 8.30 -8.25
C GLU A 145 5.99 8.05 -7.21
N ASN A 146 4.72 7.95 -7.64
CA ASN A 146 3.61 7.59 -6.77
C ASN A 146 3.81 6.22 -6.11
N THR A 147 4.28 5.24 -6.89
CA THR A 147 4.62 3.90 -6.39
C THR A 147 5.74 3.97 -5.36
N ARG A 148 6.79 4.78 -5.62
CA ARG A 148 7.94 4.99 -4.74
C ARG A 148 7.55 5.66 -3.43
N LEU A 149 6.68 6.69 -3.48
CA LEU A 149 6.14 7.35 -2.31
C LEU A 149 5.33 6.37 -1.43
N LEU A 150 4.43 5.61 -2.05
CA LEU A 150 3.64 4.60 -1.36
C LEU A 150 4.52 3.50 -0.74
N MET A 151 5.58 3.08 -1.43
CA MET A 151 6.55 2.13 -0.92
C MET A 151 7.27 2.65 0.31
N CYS A 152 7.70 3.93 0.30
CA CYS A 152 8.32 4.55 1.48
C CYS A 152 7.38 4.54 2.68
N TYR A 153 6.10 4.90 2.48
CA TYR A 153 5.09 4.79 3.54
C TYR A 153 4.90 3.35 4.05
N ALA A 154 4.90 2.37 3.15
CA ALA A 154 4.84 0.96 3.52
C ALA A 154 6.06 0.51 4.33
N MET A 155 7.24 1.08 4.07
CA MET A 155 8.49 0.67 4.72
C MET A 155 8.75 1.35 6.07
N ILE A 156 8.19 2.54 6.33
CA ILE A 156 8.32 3.21 7.63
C ILE A 156 7.75 2.34 8.76
N ASP A 157 6.58 1.74 8.51
CA ASP A 157 5.85 0.95 9.49
C ASP A 157 5.12 -0.22 8.82
N PRO A 158 5.87 -1.27 8.41
CA PRO A 158 5.36 -2.32 7.53
C PRO A 158 4.17 -3.05 8.12
N THR A 159 4.22 -3.41 9.40
CA THR A 159 3.16 -4.19 10.03
C THR A 159 1.85 -3.41 10.04
N ARG A 160 1.83 -2.16 10.53
CA ARG A 160 0.55 -1.45 10.71
C ARG A 160 0.00 -0.92 9.39
N VAL A 161 0.87 -0.39 8.51
CA VAL A 161 0.44 0.16 7.22
C VAL A 161 -0.01 -0.93 6.28
N ARG A 162 0.77 -2.01 6.11
CA ARG A 162 0.41 -3.09 5.17
C ARG A 162 -0.84 -3.82 5.63
N THR A 163 -0.98 -4.13 6.93
CA THR A 163 -2.20 -4.78 7.42
C THR A 163 -3.45 -3.96 7.13
N MET A 164 -3.42 -2.66 7.42
CA MET A 164 -4.57 -1.78 7.18
C MET A 164 -4.91 -1.65 5.69
N VAL A 165 -3.89 -1.42 4.84
CA VAL A 165 -4.08 -1.26 3.39
C VAL A 165 -4.55 -2.56 2.74
N LEU A 166 -3.90 -3.70 3.01
CA LEU A 166 -4.24 -4.98 2.41
C LEU A 166 -5.64 -5.46 2.85
N PHE A 167 -5.97 -5.28 4.13
CA PHE A 167 -7.32 -5.56 4.63
C PHE A 167 -8.36 -4.71 3.88
N LEU A 168 -8.17 -3.39 3.79
CA LEU A 168 -9.12 -2.50 3.10
C LEU A 168 -9.22 -2.77 1.61
N LYS A 169 -8.14 -3.24 0.98
CA LYS A 169 -8.14 -3.66 -0.42
C LYS A 169 -9.04 -4.90 -0.62
N VAL A 170 -8.95 -5.90 0.25
CA VAL A 170 -9.83 -7.07 0.19
C VAL A 170 -11.27 -6.72 0.57
N TRP A 171 -11.46 -5.97 1.65
CA TRP A 171 -12.76 -5.48 2.08
C TRP A 171 -13.48 -4.72 0.96
N SER A 172 -12.82 -3.73 0.34
CA SER A 172 -13.44 -2.93 -0.73
C SER A 172 -13.77 -3.77 -1.97
N LYS A 173 -12.96 -4.78 -2.31
CA LYS A 173 -13.27 -5.74 -3.38
C LYS A 173 -14.48 -6.60 -3.05
N ARG A 174 -14.54 -7.23 -1.88
CA ARG A 174 -15.68 -8.08 -1.45
C ARG A 174 -16.99 -7.29 -1.30
N ARG A 175 -16.90 -6.01 -0.93
CA ARG A 175 -18.04 -5.10 -0.86
C ARG A 175 -18.40 -4.47 -2.21
N LYS A 176 -17.70 -4.82 -3.29
CA LYS A 176 -17.90 -4.34 -4.67
C LYS A 176 -17.83 -2.81 -4.81
N ILE A 177 -16.99 -2.17 -3.99
CA ILE A 177 -16.75 -0.72 -4.00
C ILE A 177 -15.34 -0.35 -4.50
N ASN A 178 -14.69 -1.28 -5.21
CA ASN A 178 -13.33 -1.15 -5.77
C ASN A 178 -13.31 -1.17 -7.31
N SER A 179 -14.34 -0.61 -7.97
CA SER A 179 -14.45 -0.59 -9.44
C SER A 179 -14.71 0.84 -9.95
N PRO A 180 -13.67 1.53 -10.44
CA PRO A 180 -13.81 2.84 -11.09
C PRO A 180 -14.79 2.85 -12.26
N TYR A 181 -14.86 1.75 -13.03
CA TYR A 181 -15.78 1.60 -14.15
C TYR A 181 -17.24 1.59 -13.72
N LYS A 182 -17.54 0.99 -12.57
CA LYS A 182 -18.89 0.99 -11.96
C LYS A 182 -19.18 2.27 -11.18
N GLY A 183 -18.29 3.27 -11.19
CA GLY A 183 -18.51 4.54 -10.49
C GLY A 183 -18.08 4.53 -9.01
N THR A 184 -17.16 3.65 -8.61
CA THR A 184 -16.61 3.61 -7.23
C THR A 184 -15.11 3.93 -7.21
N LEU A 185 -14.42 3.76 -6.07
CA LEU A 185 -13.01 4.11 -5.93
C LEU A 185 -12.09 3.04 -6.51
N SER A 186 -10.89 3.45 -6.95
CA SER A 186 -9.80 2.53 -7.26
C SER A 186 -9.09 2.07 -5.98
N SER A 187 -8.32 0.97 -6.08
CA SER A 187 -7.44 0.54 -4.99
C SER A 187 -6.48 1.65 -4.54
N TYR A 188 -5.88 2.37 -5.50
CA TYR A 188 -5.02 3.52 -5.23
C TYR A 188 -5.73 4.60 -4.40
N GLY A 189 -6.98 4.94 -4.73
CA GLY A 189 -7.78 5.88 -3.95
C GLY A 189 -7.96 5.47 -2.48
N TYR A 190 -8.22 4.19 -2.21
CA TYR A 190 -8.30 3.69 -0.82
C TYR A 190 -6.96 3.78 -0.10
N VAL A 191 -5.84 3.47 -0.77
CA VAL A 191 -4.49 3.60 -0.16
C VAL A 191 -4.24 5.05 0.24
N LEU A 192 -4.58 6.02 -0.60
CA LEU A 192 -4.43 7.43 -0.28
C LEU A 192 -5.27 7.86 0.93
N LEU A 193 -6.52 7.38 1.03
CA LEU A 193 -7.37 7.63 2.21
C LEU A 193 -6.78 7.06 3.51
N VAL A 194 -6.15 5.89 3.43
CA VAL A 194 -5.47 5.27 4.57
C VAL A 194 -4.27 6.10 5.01
N ILE A 195 -3.40 6.48 4.07
CA ILE A 195 -2.20 7.26 4.39
C ILE A 195 -2.60 8.64 4.91
N TYR A 196 -3.55 9.33 4.26
CA TYR A 196 -4.11 10.59 4.76
C TYR A 196 -4.60 10.47 6.20
N PHE A 197 -5.33 9.39 6.52
CA PHE A 197 -5.84 9.16 7.86
C PHE A 197 -4.71 8.95 8.89
N LEU A 198 -3.68 8.19 8.52
CA LEU A 198 -2.54 7.90 9.39
C LEU A 198 -1.60 9.09 9.60
N VAL A 199 -1.52 10.00 8.62
CA VAL A 199 -0.68 11.22 8.67
C VAL A 199 -1.41 12.38 9.37
N HIS A 200 -2.67 12.65 9.01
CA HIS A 200 -3.35 13.91 9.38
C HIS A 200 -4.49 13.76 10.39
N VAL A 201 -5.14 12.58 10.45
CA VAL A 201 -6.35 12.40 11.29
C VAL A 201 -6.00 11.78 12.64
N LYS A 202 -5.03 10.86 12.68
CA LYS A 202 -4.58 10.26 13.93
C LYS A 202 -3.73 11.24 14.73
N ASN A 203 -4.05 11.39 16.00
CA ASN A 203 -3.27 12.12 16.98
C ASN A 203 -2.87 11.17 18.13
N PRO A 204 -1.57 10.91 18.39
CA PRO A 204 -0.41 11.37 17.60
C PRO A 204 -0.37 10.74 16.20
N PRO A 205 0.31 11.39 15.22
CA PRO A 205 0.41 10.90 13.86
C PRO A 205 1.20 9.58 13.82
N VAL A 206 0.74 8.65 13.01
CA VAL A 206 1.38 7.34 12.83
C VAL A 206 2.52 7.44 11.83
N LEU A 207 2.28 8.20 10.76
CA LEU A 207 3.21 8.39 9.65
C LEU A 207 3.58 9.87 9.53
N PRO A 208 4.83 10.19 9.15
CA PRO A 208 5.23 11.56 8.86
C PRO A 208 4.66 12.03 7.51
N ASN A 209 4.63 13.33 7.29
CA ASN A 209 4.36 13.88 5.96
C ASN A 209 5.67 13.96 5.16
N LEU A 210 5.95 12.95 4.33
CA LEU A 210 7.21 12.82 3.58
C LEU A 210 7.45 13.95 2.59
N GLN A 211 6.39 14.58 2.08
CA GLN A 211 6.49 15.67 1.10
C GLN A 211 6.73 17.03 1.75
N GLN A 212 6.54 17.15 3.07
CA GLN A 212 6.86 18.38 3.82
C GLN A 212 8.23 18.35 4.49
N MET A 213 8.92 17.20 4.45
CA MET A 213 10.25 17.08 5.03
C MET A 213 11.29 17.77 4.13
N PRO A 214 12.12 18.68 4.69
CA PRO A 214 13.12 19.38 3.91
C PRO A 214 14.21 18.41 3.42
N PRO A 215 14.79 18.63 2.23
CA PRO A 215 15.90 17.85 1.76
C PRO A 215 17.13 18.09 2.65
N LEU A 216 17.93 17.04 2.88
CA LEU A 216 19.15 17.12 3.71
C LEU A 216 20.25 17.96 3.06
N ARG A 217 20.19 18.08 1.73
CA ARG A 217 21.09 18.86 0.89
C ARG A 217 20.24 19.69 -0.07
N PRO A 218 20.69 20.86 -0.53
CA PRO A 218 20.02 21.55 -1.62
C PRO A 218 19.94 20.62 -2.85
N ILE A 219 18.74 20.49 -3.41
CA ILE A 219 18.50 19.70 -4.62
C ILE A 219 18.04 20.65 -5.71
N SER A 220 18.51 20.44 -6.93
CA SER A 220 18.15 21.28 -8.07
C SER A 220 16.64 21.22 -8.34
N LYS A 221 16.10 22.25 -9.00
CA LYS A 221 14.70 22.24 -9.42
C LYS A 221 14.43 21.16 -10.48
N GLU A 222 15.42 20.86 -11.32
CA GLU A 222 15.35 19.84 -12.37
C GLU A 222 15.20 18.43 -11.78
N ASP A 223 15.89 18.15 -10.68
CA ASP A 223 15.79 16.85 -9.98
C ASP A 223 14.51 16.69 -9.15
N THR A 224 13.80 17.80 -8.87
CA THR A 224 12.59 17.81 -8.04
C THR A 224 11.32 18.02 -8.84
N HIS A 225 11.41 18.37 -10.12
CA HIS A 225 10.25 18.62 -10.96
C HIS A 225 10.23 17.68 -12.16
N LEU A 226 9.11 16.98 -12.32
CA LEU A 226 8.84 16.13 -13.48
C LEU A 226 7.57 16.63 -14.15
N ASN A 227 7.66 17.00 -15.44
CA ASN A 227 6.55 17.55 -16.21
C ASN A 227 5.85 18.75 -15.51
N GLY A 228 6.61 19.60 -14.81
CA GLY A 228 6.08 20.74 -14.06
C GLY A 228 5.49 20.40 -12.69
N HIS A 229 5.47 19.13 -12.28
CA HIS A 229 5.02 18.68 -10.97
C HIS A 229 6.19 18.50 -10.02
N ASN A 230 6.09 19.05 -8.80
CA ASN A 230 7.07 18.80 -7.76
C ASN A 230 6.94 17.37 -7.23
N ILE A 231 7.91 16.53 -7.56
CA ILE A 231 7.99 15.11 -7.16
C ILE A 231 8.84 14.88 -5.90
N TRP A 232 9.24 15.94 -5.21
CA TRP A 232 10.04 15.82 -4.01
C TRP A 232 9.28 15.13 -2.86
N PHE A 233 9.93 14.14 -2.27
CA PHE A 233 9.59 13.59 -0.97
C PHE A 233 10.83 12.96 -0.33
N PHE A 234 10.81 12.85 0.99
CA PHE A 234 11.88 12.20 1.74
C PHE A 234 11.78 10.68 1.61
N ASP A 235 12.79 10.07 1.00
CA ASP A 235 12.82 8.66 0.58
C ASP A 235 13.88 7.81 1.30
N ASP A 236 14.73 8.41 2.12
CA ASP A 236 15.74 7.71 2.92
C ASP A 236 15.06 7.02 4.12
N ILE A 237 14.66 5.77 3.90
CA ILE A 237 13.92 4.97 4.88
C ILE A 237 14.75 4.67 6.13
N ASP A 238 16.06 4.47 5.97
CA ASP A 238 16.94 4.16 7.11
C ASP A 238 17.08 5.39 8.01
N LEU A 239 17.26 6.57 7.42
CA LEU A 239 17.29 7.81 8.17
C LEU A 239 15.91 8.18 8.72
N LEU A 240 14.82 7.90 7.99
CA LEU A 240 13.46 8.04 8.51
C LEU A 240 13.26 7.19 9.76
N ARG A 241 13.65 5.91 9.75
CA ARG A 241 13.53 5.04 10.92
C ARG A 241 14.36 5.52 12.11
N GLN A 242 15.49 6.17 11.85
CA GLN A 242 16.35 6.73 12.90
C GLN A 242 15.79 8.04 13.47
N ARG A 243 15.36 8.97 12.62
CA ARG A 243 14.89 10.32 12.99
C ARG A 243 13.41 10.39 13.36
N TRP A 244 12.58 9.63 12.66
CA TRP A 244 11.17 9.48 12.95
C TRP A 244 10.95 8.25 13.81
N ARG A 245 10.97 8.47 15.12
CA ARG A 245 10.34 7.55 16.06
C ARG A 245 8.95 8.07 16.31
N SER A 246 7.93 7.34 15.87
CA SER A 246 6.60 7.56 16.43
C SER A 246 6.75 7.48 17.95
N GLU A 247 6.15 8.40 18.71
CA GLU A 247 6.07 8.34 20.19
C GLU A 247 5.41 7.05 20.70
N ASN A 248 4.97 6.21 19.78
CA ASN A 248 4.41 4.89 19.94
C ASN A 248 5.52 3.82 20.02
N THR A 249 6.06 3.58 21.22
CA THR A 249 7.11 2.58 21.51
C THR A 249 6.54 1.22 21.92
N GLU A 250 5.62 0.69 21.13
CA GLU A 250 4.73 -0.39 21.57
C GLU A 250 5.27 -1.81 21.35
N THR A 251 4.92 -2.69 22.28
CA THR A 251 5.11 -4.14 22.15
C THR A 251 4.22 -4.73 21.04
N VAL A 252 4.51 -5.93 20.53
CA VAL A 252 3.72 -6.58 19.47
C VAL A 252 2.22 -6.63 19.81
N ALA A 253 1.86 -6.87 21.07
CA ALA A 253 0.47 -6.91 21.56
C ALA A 253 -0.24 -5.54 21.54
N GLU A 254 0.48 -4.45 21.81
CA GLU A 254 -0.05 -3.09 21.77
C GLU A 254 -0.14 -2.57 20.33
N LEU A 255 0.87 -2.88 19.51
CA LEU A 255 0.91 -2.63 18.07
C LEU A 255 -0.29 -3.28 17.36
N LEU A 256 -0.56 -4.53 17.72
CA LEU A 256 -1.75 -5.26 17.33
C LEU A 256 -3.00 -4.50 17.74
N THR A 257 -3.21 -4.31 19.04
CA THR A 257 -4.39 -3.64 19.60
C THR A 257 -4.68 -2.31 18.90
N ARG A 258 -3.65 -1.54 18.52
CA ARG A 258 -3.83 -0.26 17.84
C ARG A 258 -4.13 -0.36 16.36
N ALA A 259 -3.72 -1.41 15.65
CA ALA A 259 -4.15 -1.65 14.28
C ALA A 259 -5.68 -1.79 14.20
N ALA A 260 -6.29 -2.57 15.10
CA ALA A 260 -7.75 -2.66 15.19
C ALA A 260 -8.39 -1.33 15.63
N PHE A 261 -7.84 -0.61 16.62
CA PHE A 261 -8.36 0.73 16.96
C PHE A 261 -8.32 1.70 15.78
N ARG A 262 -7.23 1.68 14.99
CA ARG A 262 -7.09 2.53 13.80
C ARG A 262 -8.09 2.15 12.73
N LEU A 263 -8.34 0.86 12.52
CA LEU A 263 -9.37 0.41 11.60
C LEU A 263 -10.78 0.87 12.04
N ILE A 264 -11.10 0.74 13.33
CA ILE A 264 -12.35 1.23 13.92
C ILE A 264 -12.47 2.74 13.73
N ASP A 265 -11.43 3.50 14.06
CA ASP A 265 -11.39 4.95 13.92
C ASP A 265 -11.45 5.39 12.45
N PHE A 266 -10.84 4.65 11.53
CA PHE A 266 -10.88 4.89 10.09
C PHE A 266 -12.31 4.78 9.57
N PHE A 267 -13.00 3.67 9.90
CA PHE A 267 -14.40 3.48 9.53
C PHE A 267 -15.31 4.52 10.19
N ARG A 268 -15.04 4.91 11.43
CA ARG A 268 -15.78 6.00 12.10
C ARG A 268 -15.58 7.34 11.38
N TYR A 269 -14.33 7.69 11.08
CA TYR A 269 -13.98 8.95 10.46
C TYR A 269 -14.63 9.11 9.08
N TYR A 270 -14.48 8.12 8.20
CA TYR A 270 -15.08 8.19 6.87
C TYR A 270 -16.60 7.94 6.87
N SER A 271 -17.18 7.37 7.94
CA SER A 271 -18.64 7.29 8.03
C SER A 271 -19.30 8.60 8.50
N ARG A 272 -18.64 9.38 9.36
CA ARG A 272 -19.27 10.52 10.07
C ARG A 272 -18.51 11.84 9.98
N ASP A 273 -17.19 11.81 10.12
CA ASP A 273 -16.39 13.00 10.40
C ASP A 273 -15.85 13.66 9.12
N PHE A 274 -15.56 12.87 8.08
CA PHE A 274 -15.04 13.38 6.82
C PHE A 274 -16.09 14.24 6.09
N SER A 275 -15.75 15.50 5.82
CA SER A 275 -16.63 16.45 5.15
C SER A 275 -16.67 16.25 3.64
N TYR A 276 -17.42 15.25 3.16
CA TYR A 276 -17.54 14.91 1.72
C TYR A 276 -17.96 16.08 0.82
N ASN A 277 -18.76 17.01 1.33
CA ASN A 277 -19.31 18.11 0.52
C ASN A 277 -18.27 19.19 0.23
N THR A 278 -17.41 19.50 1.20
CA THR A 278 -16.50 20.67 1.17
C THR A 278 -15.02 20.29 1.26
N GLY A 279 -14.70 19.10 1.75
CA GLY A 279 -13.36 18.64 2.02
C GLY A 279 -12.70 17.93 0.84
N VAL A 280 -11.38 18.05 0.78
CA VAL A 280 -10.47 17.35 -0.12
C VAL A 280 -9.39 16.69 0.73
N ALA A 281 -9.21 15.38 0.61
CA ALA A 281 -8.14 14.67 1.30
C ALA A 281 -6.83 14.83 0.52
N SER A 282 -5.83 15.49 1.11
CA SER A 282 -4.47 15.63 0.56
C SER A 282 -3.44 15.06 1.53
N ILE A 283 -2.61 14.12 1.07
CA ILE A 283 -1.48 13.61 1.88
C ILE A 283 -0.46 14.73 2.12
N ARG A 284 -0.24 15.58 1.12
CA ARG A 284 0.75 16.66 1.18
C ARG A 284 0.32 17.81 2.09
N ALA A 285 -0.94 18.22 2.04
CA ALA A 285 -1.41 19.45 2.68
C ALA A 285 -2.49 19.25 3.76
N GLY A 286 -2.94 18.01 3.99
CA GLY A 286 -4.00 17.71 4.94
C GLY A 286 -5.40 17.98 4.35
N LEU A 287 -6.32 18.48 5.18
CA LEU A 287 -7.69 18.74 4.75
C LEU A 287 -7.77 20.06 3.99
N LEU A 288 -7.93 20.01 2.67
CA LEU A 288 -8.15 21.18 1.82
C LEU A 288 -9.65 21.40 1.59
N LYS A 289 -10.03 22.62 1.15
CA LYS A 289 -11.40 22.95 0.76
C LYS A 289 -11.57 22.82 -0.76
N LYS A 290 -12.69 22.27 -1.23
CA LYS A 290 -13.00 22.18 -2.66
C LYS A 290 -12.99 23.55 -3.35
N ASP A 291 -13.45 24.58 -2.64
CA ASP A 291 -13.46 25.96 -3.13
C ASP A 291 -12.05 26.44 -3.48
N SER A 292 -11.06 26.13 -2.65
CA SER A 292 -9.66 26.51 -2.89
C SER A 292 -9.02 25.80 -4.09
N LYS A 293 -9.64 24.70 -4.55
CA LYS A 293 -9.19 23.89 -5.68
C LYS A 293 -10.02 24.09 -6.95
N GLY A 294 -11.08 24.90 -6.89
CA GLY A 294 -12.05 24.99 -7.98
C GLY A 294 -12.77 23.66 -8.25
N TRP A 295 -12.80 22.73 -7.28
CA TRP A 295 -13.45 21.42 -7.41
C TRP A 295 -14.90 21.45 -6.95
N GLN A 296 -15.56 22.59 -7.16
CA GLN A 296 -16.98 22.73 -6.87
C GLN A 296 -17.78 21.95 -7.90
N ASN A 297 -18.88 21.36 -7.44
CA ASN A 297 -19.87 20.80 -8.36
C ASN A 297 -20.72 21.99 -8.83
N GLU A 298 -20.57 22.44 -10.08
CA GLU A 298 -21.48 23.44 -10.65
C GLU A 298 -22.88 22.81 -10.78
N LEU A 299 -23.73 23.12 -9.80
CA LEU A 299 -25.11 22.63 -9.70
C LEU A 299 -26.08 23.34 -10.67
N THR A 300 -25.59 24.16 -11.61
CA THR A 300 -26.40 25.10 -12.41
C THR A 300 -26.13 25.08 -13.92
N GLY A 301 -25.20 24.26 -14.43
CA GLY A 301 -24.87 24.23 -15.85
C GLY A 301 -25.77 23.28 -16.66
N PRO A 302 -26.18 23.62 -17.91
CA PRO A 302 -27.10 22.81 -18.74
C PRO A 302 -26.59 21.41 -19.14
N ARG A 303 -25.41 20.99 -18.65
CA ARG A 303 -24.81 19.65 -18.84
C ARG A 303 -25.22 18.66 -17.74
N PHE A 304 -26.43 18.80 -17.18
CA PHE A 304 -26.98 17.96 -16.11
C PHE A 304 -27.12 16.45 -16.43
N ASN A 305 -26.73 16.01 -17.63
CA ASN A 305 -26.84 14.62 -18.08
C ASN A 305 -25.50 13.89 -18.21
N ASP A 306 -24.36 14.51 -17.88
CA ASP A 306 -23.11 13.75 -17.80
C ASP A 306 -23.13 12.94 -16.49
N ALA A 307 -23.41 11.64 -16.57
CA ALA A 307 -23.52 10.70 -15.43
C ALA A 307 -22.27 10.63 -14.52
N ARG A 308 -21.23 11.42 -14.85
CA ARG A 308 -19.97 11.57 -14.14
C ARG A 308 -19.84 13.00 -13.60
N GLU A 309 -20.72 13.36 -12.67
CA GLU A 309 -20.55 14.58 -11.87
C GLU A 309 -19.17 14.52 -11.19
N ARG A 310 -18.25 15.35 -11.69
CA ARG A 310 -16.87 15.41 -11.21
C ARG A 310 -16.90 15.92 -9.78
N ASN A 311 -16.06 15.37 -8.89
CA ASN A 311 -15.77 15.93 -7.55
C ASN A 311 -16.80 15.68 -6.42
N ARG A 312 -17.61 14.62 -6.51
CA ARG A 312 -18.45 14.15 -5.37
C ARG A 312 -17.62 13.72 -4.16
N LEU A 313 -16.59 12.91 -4.40
CA LEU A 313 -15.48 12.64 -3.47
C LEU A 313 -14.21 13.28 -4.04
N CYS A 314 -13.40 13.89 -3.20
CA CYS A 314 -12.18 14.58 -3.61
C CYS A 314 -10.97 14.04 -2.84
N ILE A 315 -10.08 13.42 -3.60
CA ILE A 315 -8.78 12.94 -3.12
C ILE A 315 -7.74 13.53 -4.06
N GLU A 316 -6.85 14.37 -3.53
CA GLU A 316 -5.76 14.97 -4.28
C GLU A 316 -4.68 13.93 -4.56
N ASP A 317 -4.20 13.86 -5.80
CA ASP A 317 -2.98 13.11 -6.12
C ASP A 317 -1.75 13.79 -5.49
N PRO A 318 -0.81 13.04 -4.89
CA PRO A 318 0.36 13.62 -4.22
C PRO A 318 1.25 14.50 -5.12
N PHE A 319 1.29 14.23 -6.43
CA PHE A 319 2.15 14.95 -7.38
C PHE A 319 1.33 15.75 -8.42
N GLU A 320 0.28 15.16 -8.99
CA GLU A 320 -0.66 15.86 -9.86
C GLU A 320 -1.71 16.63 -9.03
N MET A 321 -1.34 17.80 -8.50
CA MET A 321 -2.20 18.58 -7.57
C MET A 321 -3.57 19.01 -8.12
N ASP A 322 -3.75 19.02 -9.45
CA ASP A 322 -5.02 19.35 -10.11
C ASP A 322 -5.85 18.10 -10.46
N TYR A 323 -5.29 16.91 -10.19
CA TYR A 323 -5.94 15.64 -10.45
C TYR A 323 -6.68 15.11 -9.22
N ASN A 324 -8.01 15.00 -9.34
CA ASN A 324 -8.84 14.28 -8.38
C ASN A 324 -8.87 12.78 -8.70
N VAL A 325 -8.21 11.98 -7.88
CA VAL A 325 -8.15 10.51 -8.00
C VAL A 325 -9.54 9.87 -7.89
N ALA A 326 -10.47 10.51 -7.18
CA ALA A 326 -11.83 10.03 -6.96
C ALA A 326 -12.85 10.58 -7.99
N ARG A 327 -12.40 11.17 -9.10
CA ARG A 327 -13.30 11.74 -10.15
C ARG A 327 -14.27 10.74 -10.78
N CYS A 328 -13.96 9.44 -10.72
CA CYS A 328 -14.82 8.37 -11.23
C CYS A 328 -16.00 8.06 -10.31
N VAL A 329 -16.00 8.56 -9.07
CA VAL A 329 -17.03 8.25 -8.08
C VAL A 329 -18.32 8.97 -8.42
N THR A 330 -19.34 8.20 -8.77
CA THR A 330 -20.70 8.71 -9.05
C THR A 330 -21.47 9.00 -7.77
N ARG A 331 -22.64 9.61 -7.88
CA ARG A 331 -23.54 9.84 -6.73
C ARG A 331 -23.88 8.53 -6.00
N ASP A 332 -24.31 7.53 -6.76
CA ASP A 332 -24.71 6.23 -6.22
C ASP A 332 -23.50 5.45 -5.70
N GLY A 333 -22.34 5.64 -6.34
CA GLY A 333 -21.06 5.10 -5.88
C GLY A 333 -20.67 5.68 -4.53
N LEU A 334 -20.74 7.00 -4.36
CA LEU A 334 -20.47 7.66 -3.08
C LEU A 334 -21.45 7.23 -1.99
N TYR A 335 -22.74 7.14 -2.32
CA TYR A 335 -23.77 6.67 -1.38
C TYR A 335 -23.47 5.25 -0.89
N THR A 336 -23.14 4.34 -1.82
CA THR A 336 -22.76 2.96 -1.52
C THR A 336 -21.48 2.90 -0.68
N ILE A 337 -20.43 3.63 -1.04
CA ILE A 337 -19.16 3.70 -0.29
C ILE A 337 -19.40 4.16 1.15
N ARG A 338 -20.17 5.24 1.34
CA ARG A 338 -20.51 5.76 2.68
C ARG A 338 -21.38 4.77 3.46
N GLY A 339 -22.32 4.10 2.79
CA GLY A 339 -23.13 3.02 3.35
C GLY A 339 -22.27 1.89 3.92
N GLU A 340 -21.27 1.45 3.17
CA GLU A 340 -20.34 0.39 3.59
C GLU A 340 -19.41 0.85 4.72
N PHE A 341 -18.93 2.10 4.72
CA PHE A 341 -18.20 2.65 5.87
C PHE A 341 -19.08 2.70 7.14
N MET A 342 -20.35 3.09 7.01
CA MET A 342 -21.30 3.07 8.13
C MET A 342 -21.57 1.66 8.64
N ARG A 343 -21.76 0.69 7.73
CA ARG A 343 -21.94 -0.74 8.06
C ARG A 343 -20.73 -1.27 8.82
N ALA A 344 -19.52 -1.07 8.29
CA ALA A 344 -18.28 -1.49 8.94
C ALA A 344 -18.11 -0.88 10.34
N SER A 345 -18.40 0.42 10.47
CA SER A 345 -18.36 1.11 11.77
C SER A 345 -19.36 0.51 12.78
N ARG A 346 -20.57 0.13 12.33
CA ARG A 346 -21.59 -0.50 13.19
C ARG A 346 -21.19 -1.90 13.66
N ILE A 347 -20.70 -2.75 12.75
CA ILE A 347 -20.21 -4.11 13.07
C ILE A 347 -19.15 -4.04 14.16
N LEU A 348 -18.17 -3.16 13.97
CA LEU A 348 -17.08 -2.97 14.91
C LEU A 348 -17.52 -2.33 16.24
N ALA A 349 -18.53 -1.47 16.22
CA ALA A 349 -19.10 -0.87 17.44
C ALA A 349 -19.93 -1.87 18.27
N ALA A 350 -20.59 -2.82 17.60
CA ALA A 350 -21.36 -3.88 18.25
C ALA A 350 -20.48 -4.80 19.11
N ARG A 351 -19.20 -5.00 18.72
CA ARG A 351 -18.21 -5.83 19.42
C ARG A 351 -18.76 -7.24 19.69
N PRO A 352 -18.97 -8.06 18.64
CA PRO A 352 -19.41 -9.43 18.82
C PRO A 352 -18.44 -10.21 19.73
N GLU A 353 -18.95 -11.26 20.37
CA GLU A 353 -18.22 -12.01 21.40
C GLU A 353 -16.87 -12.55 20.91
N ARG A 354 -16.80 -12.92 19.62
CA ARG A 354 -15.57 -13.33 18.94
C ARG A 354 -15.22 -12.36 17.83
N ALA A 355 -13.98 -11.91 17.79
CA ALA A 355 -13.56 -10.91 16.81
C ALA A 355 -13.53 -11.45 15.37
N ILE A 356 -13.33 -12.76 15.22
CA ILE A 356 -13.41 -13.44 13.91
C ILE A 356 -14.79 -13.28 13.25
N VAL A 357 -15.87 -13.16 14.03
CA VAL A 357 -17.22 -12.94 13.51
C VAL A 357 -17.33 -11.53 12.92
N ALA A 358 -16.79 -10.52 13.60
CA ALA A 358 -16.71 -9.16 13.05
C ALA A 358 -15.89 -9.13 11.75
N LEU A 359 -14.78 -9.86 11.70
CA LEU A 359 -13.96 -9.95 10.49
C LEU A 359 -14.71 -10.63 9.33
N ALA A 360 -15.42 -11.73 9.61
CA ALA A 360 -16.24 -12.43 8.63
C ALA A 360 -17.38 -11.55 8.10
N GLU A 361 -18.08 -10.82 8.97
CA GLU A 361 -19.13 -9.87 8.57
C GLU A 361 -18.56 -8.71 7.76
N LEU A 362 -17.42 -8.13 8.16
CA LEU A 362 -16.77 -7.07 7.39
C LEU A 362 -16.44 -7.55 5.97
N CYS A 363 -15.91 -8.77 5.87
CA CYS A 363 -15.50 -9.39 4.62
C CYS A 363 -16.60 -10.25 3.96
N GLU A 364 -17.87 -10.09 4.38
CA GLU A 364 -19.01 -10.69 3.70
C GLU A 364 -19.08 -10.15 2.28
N GLU A 365 -19.28 -11.02 1.29
CA GLU A 365 -19.42 -10.58 -0.09
C GLU A 365 -20.79 -9.94 -0.31
N ARG A 366 -20.81 -8.75 -0.92
CA ARG A 366 -22.06 -8.08 -1.26
C ARG A 366 -22.70 -8.81 -2.45
N LYS A 367 -23.93 -9.31 -2.28
CA LYS A 367 -24.65 -10.03 -3.34
C LYS A 367 -24.99 -9.14 -4.54
N ASP A 368 -25.45 -7.92 -4.29
CA ASP A 368 -25.83 -6.98 -5.36
C ASP A 368 -24.61 -6.57 -6.19
N GLU A 369 -24.68 -6.82 -7.51
CA GLU A 369 -23.68 -6.37 -8.48
C GLU A 369 -23.78 -4.87 -8.80
N GLU A 370 -24.97 -4.29 -8.55
CA GLU A 370 -25.31 -2.90 -8.86
C GLU A 370 -25.16 -1.98 -7.65
N LEU A 371 -24.94 -0.70 -7.94
CA LEU A 371 -24.87 0.34 -6.92
C LEU A 371 -26.25 0.62 -6.34
N VAL A 372 -26.28 0.96 -5.05
CA VAL A 372 -27.53 1.41 -4.44
C VAL A 372 -27.84 2.81 -4.96
N THR A 373 -28.99 2.97 -5.63
CA THR A 373 -29.45 4.27 -6.11
C THR A 373 -29.60 5.23 -4.93
N ALA A 374 -28.87 6.34 -4.97
CA ALA A 374 -28.97 7.35 -3.93
C ALA A 374 -30.35 8.02 -4.00
N PRO A 375 -30.99 8.29 -2.85
CA PRO A 375 -32.25 9.03 -2.82
C PRO A 375 -32.07 10.41 -3.48
N PRO A 376 -33.07 10.89 -4.23
CA PRO A 376 -33.01 12.21 -4.86
C PRO A 376 -32.86 13.31 -3.79
N TYR A 377 -32.12 14.37 -4.11
CA TYR A 377 -31.87 15.51 -3.22
C TYR A 377 -33.14 16.18 -2.65
N ASN A 378 -34.31 15.91 -3.23
CA ASN A 378 -35.61 16.51 -2.87
C ASN A 378 -36.47 15.67 -1.90
N SER A 379 -35.97 14.59 -1.31
CA SER A 379 -36.68 13.97 -0.19
C SER A 379 -36.55 14.85 1.06
N ARG A 380 -37.52 15.76 1.21
CA ARG A 380 -37.87 16.38 2.49
C ARG A 380 -37.83 15.28 3.57
N PRO A 381 -37.17 15.48 4.73
CA PRO A 381 -37.23 14.47 5.78
C PRO A 381 -38.71 14.15 6.05
N PRO A 382 -39.09 12.88 6.25
CA PRO A 382 -40.48 12.55 6.55
C PRO A 382 -40.89 13.45 7.70
N THR A 383 -41.91 14.29 7.46
CA THR A 383 -42.53 15.11 8.47
C THR A 383 -42.88 14.18 9.61
N LEU A 384 -42.14 14.27 10.71
CA LEU A 384 -42.55 13.65 11.96
C LEU A 384 -44.00 14.09 12.21
N PRO A 385 -44.92 13.17 12.52
CA PRO A 385 -46.28 13.57 12.85
C PRO A 385 -46.21 14.60 14.00
N PRO A 386 -47.04 15.65 13.97
CA PRO A 386 -46.99 16.71 14.96
C PRO A 386 -47.13 16.08 16.35
N GLN A 387 -46.08 16.16 17.16
CA GLN A 387 -46.17 15.75 18.55
C GLN A 387 -47.19 16.65 19.23
N THR A 388 -48.16 16.01 19.88
CA THR A 388 -49.15 16.66 20.72
C THR A 388 -48.44 17.44 21.84
N PRO A 389 -48.91 18.65 22.18
CA PRO A 389 -48.24 19.50 23.14
C PRO A 389 -48.47 18.95 24.55
N TYR A 390 -47.41 18.44 25.18
CA TYR A 390 -47.40 18.29 26.64
C TYR A 390 -46.66 19.45 27.29
N THR A 391 -47.31 19.92 28.33
CA THR A 391 -47.23 21.18 29.04
C THR A 391 -45.83 21.54 29.56
N VAL A 392 -45.56 22.84 29.46
CA VAL A 392 -44.43 23.61 29.99
C VAL A 392 -44.24 23.38 31.49
N GLY A 393 -43.01 23.04 31.89
CA GLY A 393 -42.49 23.21 33.24
C GLY A 393 -41.22 24.07 33.19
N ASN A 394 -41.38 25.36 33.47
CA ASN A 394 -40.31 26.35 33.64
C ASN A 394 -39.30 25.89 34.69
N GLN A 395 -37.99 25.97 34.37
CA GLN A 395 -37.00 26.46 35.33
C GLN A 395 -35.73 26.93 34.61
N THR A 396 -35.58 28.26 34.62
CA THR A 396 -34.39 29.04 34.35
C THR A 396 -33.24 28.63 35.27
N LEU A 397 -32.02 28.54 34.75
CA LEU A 397 -30.80 29.05 35.37
C LEU A 397 -29.62 28.90 34.40
N ARG A 398 -29.05 30.04 34.02
CA ARG A 398 -27.81 30.20 33.25
C ARG A 398 -26.74 30.69 34.25
N PRO A 399 -25.48 30.26 34.11
CA PRO A 399 -24.41 31.26 34.21
C PRO A 399 -23.43 31.21 33.03
N LYS A 400 -22.89 32.39 32.71
CA LYS A 400 -21.73 32.67 31.84
C LYS A 400 -20.43 32.68 32.67
N LEU A 401 -19.30 32.84 31.96
CA LEU A 401 -17.88 33.08 32.35
C LEU A 401 -17.03 31.81 32.57
N GLU A 402 -15.77 31.66 32.15
CA GLU A 402 -14.75 32.60 31.63
C GLU A 402 -13.56 31.83 30.99
N GLU A 403 -12.62 32.56 30.39
CA GLU A 403 -11.40 32.12 29.69
C GLU A 403 -10.25 31.55 30.57
N ARG A 404 -9.24 30.96 29.89
CA ARG A 404 -7.89 30.51 30.34
C ARG A 404 -7.89 29.14 31.05
N PHE A 405 -6.98 28.19 30.80
CA PHE A 405 -5.53 28.27 30.72
C PHE A 405 -4.94 27.08 29.92
N SER A 406 -3.90 27.33 29.12
CA SER A 406 -2.89 26.32 28.74
C SER A 406 -1.83 26.22 29.84
N PRO A 407 -1.25 25.04 30.12
CA PRO A 407 0.02 24.93 30.83
C PRO A 407 1.19 24.52 29.91
N PRO A 408 2.45 24.72 30.36
CA PRO A 408 3.54 25.22 29.53
C PRO A 408 4.57 24.17 29.08
N THR A 409 5.36 24.58 28.10
CA THR A 409 6.56 23.94 27.56
C THR A 409 7.68 23.86 28.61
N GLN A 410 8.19 22.67 28.91
CA GLN A 410 9.48 22.50 29.62
C GLN A 410 10.43 21.67 28.77
N PHE A 411 11.58 22.29 28.49
CA PHE A 411 12.78 21.69 27.91
C PHE A 411 13.41 20.72 28.90
N PHE A 412 13.80 19.53 28.44
CA PHE A 412 14.76 18.66 29.13
C PHE A 412 15.76 18.09 28.12
N GLU A 413 17.05 18.34 28.37
CA GLU A 413 18.18 17.69 27.72
C GLU A 413 18.31 16.22 28.18
N PRO A 414 18.68 15.27 27.29
CA PRO A 414 18.99 13.90 27.70
C PRO A 414 20.50 13.65 27.84
N GLY A 415 20.91 13.13 28.99
CA GLY A 415 22.22 12.49 29.19
C GLY A 415 22.26 11.04 28.64
N PRO A 416 23.45 10.43 28.49
CA PRO A 416 23.63 9.24 27.67
C PRO A 416 23.34 7.95 28.45
N ARG A 417 22.58 7.02 27.86
CA ARG A 417 22.54 5.61 28.30
C ARG A 417 22.62 4.66 27.10
N GLN A 418 23.48 3.68 27.27
CA GLN A 418 23.97 2.71 26.28
C GLN A 418 22.87 1.77 25.77
N VAL A 419 22.96 1.43 24.48
CA VAL A 419 22.05 0.53 23.75
C VAL A 419 22.71 -0.84 23.61
N ILE A 420 21.99 -1.91 23.99
CA ILE A 420 22.35 -3.29 23.68
C ILE A 420 21.64 -3.68 22.37
N HIS A 421 22.41 -4.04 21.35
CA HIS A 421 21.92 -4.47 20.05
C HIS A 421 21.52 -5.95 20.06
N GLN A 422 20.30 -6.26 19.61
CA GLN A 422 19.95 -7.57 19.05
C GLN A 422 19.42 -7.39 17.63
N SER A 423 20.11 -8.00 16.68
CA SER A 423 19.89 -7.93 15.24
C SER A 423 18.71 -8.79 14.79
N SER A 424 17.74 -8.21 14.09
CA SER A 424 16.79 -8.96 13.26
C SER A 424 16.92 -8.53 11.80
N THR A 425 16.99 -9.51 10.91
CA THR A 425 17.33 -9.39 9.49
C THR A 425 16.17 -8.85 8.67
N SER A 426 16.28 -7.61 8.18
CA SER A 426 15.33 -6.99 7.26
C SER A 426 15.70 -7.27 5.80
N ARG A 427 14.76 -7.81 5.01
CA ARG A 427 14.90 -8.00 3.55
C ARG A 427 15.08 -6.67 2.82
N SER A 428 16.06 -6.60 1.92
CA SER A 428 16.30 -5.48 0.99
C SER A 428 15.34 -5.51 -0.20
N PRO A 429 15.04 -4.36 -0.83
CA PRO A 429 14.25 -4.30 -2.06
C PRO A 429 14.95 -4.98 -3.25
N PRO A 430 14.20 -5.36 -4.30
CA PRO A 430 14.77 -5.82 -5.57
C PRO A 430 15.74 -4.78 -6.16
N GLU A 431 16.88 -5.23 -6.67
CA GLU A 431 18.01 -4.39 -7.09
C GLU A 431 17.64 -3.27 -8.10
N HIS A 432 16.68 -3.53 -8.99
CA HIS A 432 16.20 -2.56 -9.98
C HIS A 432 15.28 -1.46 -9.41
N MET A 433 14.86 -1.59 -8.15
CA MET A 433 14.04 -0.63 -7.38
C MET A 433 14.77 -0.17 -6.10
N ALA A 434 16.02 -0.58 -5.90
CA ALA A 434 16.83 -0.11 -4.79
C ALA A 434 17.00 1.42 -4.92
N PRO A 435 16.90 2.18 -3.82
CA PRO A 435 17.07 3.63 -3.86
C PRO A 435 18.46 3.95 -4.40
N LYS A 436 18.52 4.43 -5.66
CA LYS A 436 19.71 5.04 -6.26
C LYS A 436 19.99 6.35 -5.54
N ARG A 437 20.59 6.23 -4.35
CA ARG A 437 21.19 7.27 -3.51
C ARG A 437 21.77 6.70 -2.21
N GLY A 438 21.53 5.42 -1.90
CA GLY A 438 22.22 4.71 -0.83
C GLY A 438 23.39 3.91 -1.38
N LYS A 439 24.61 4.27 -0.96
CA LYS A 439 25.91 3.65 -1.27
C LYS A 439 26.57 4.14 -2.56
N TRP A 440 27.50 5.07 -2.34
CA TRP A 440 28.76 5.22 -3.05
C TRP A 440 29.09 4.09 -4.03
N THR A 441 28.84 4.34 -5.32
CA THR A 441 29.61 3.74 -6.42
C THR A 441 30.56 4.76 -7.05
N SER A 442 30.61 5.97 -6.48
CA SER A 442 31.58 6.99 -6.84
C SER A 442 32.82 6.79 -5.97
N PRO A 443 34.04 6.97 -6.52
CA PRO A 443 35.24 7.03 -5.71
C PRO A 443 35.02 8.04 -4.56
N PRO A 444 35.58 7.78 -3.36
CA PRO A 444 35.51 8.72 -2.26
C PRO A 444 35.93 10.12 -2.75
N PRO A 445 35.26 11.19 -2.31
CA PRO A 445 35.60 12.55 -2.72
C PRO A 445 37.05 12.84 -2.30
N PRO A 446 37.77 13.73 -2.98
CA PRO A 446 39.20 13.99 -2.72
C PRO A 446 39.50 14.49 -1.30
N GLU A 447 38.46 14.85 -0.54
CA GLU A 447 38.51 15.31 0.85
C GLU A 447 38.32 14.18 1.88
N ALA A 448 38.04 12.95 1.45
CA ALA A 448 37.82 11.80 2.35
C ALA A 448 39.14 11.30 2.95
N SER A 449 39.05 10.59 4.07
CA SER A 449 40.24 10.11 4.78
C SER A 449 41.04 9.10 3.93
N PRO A 450 42.37 8.99 4.12
CA PRO A 450 43.17 7.98 3.43
C PRO A 450 42.67 6.55 3.70
N ASP A 451 42.10 6.31 4.88
CA ASP A 451 41.55 5.01 5.27
C ASP A 451 40.29 4.67 4.47
N ASP A 452 39.43 5.66 4.18
CA ASP A 452 38.23 5.47 3.35
C ASP A 452 38.58 5.19 1.89
N HIS A 453 39.66 5.81 1.37
CA HIS A 453 40.18 5.53 0.03
C HIS A 453 40.74 4.10 -0.05
N ASN A 454 41.54 3.69 0.94
CA ASN A 454 42.12 2.35 0.99
C ASN A 454 41.04 1.25 1.15
N LEU A 455 40.00 1.49 1.96
CA LEU A 455 38.88 0.56 2.11
C LEU A 455 38.09 0.42 0.80
N PHE A 456 37.87 1.53 0.09
CA PHE A 456 37.22 1.52 -1.22
C PHE A 456 38.02 0.74 -2.27
N GLU A 457 39.34 1.00 -2.38
CA GLU A 457 40.19 0.29 -3.35
C GLU A 457 40.31 -1.20 -3.04
N ASN A 458 40.41 -1.59 -1.76
CA ASN A 458 40.45 -2.99 -1.36
C ASN A 458 39.13 -3.72 -1.65
N GLN A 459 37.98 -3.09 -1.39
CA GLN A 459 36.68 -3.66 -1.74
C GLN A 459 36.47 -3.76 -3.25
N LEU A 460 36.93 -2.76 -4.01
CA LEU A 460 36.88 -2.76 -5.47
C LEU A 460 37.76 -3.85 -6.07
N GLY A 461 38.99 -4.03 -5.54
CA GLY A 461 39.93 -5.08 -5.93
C GLY A 461 39.35 -6.48 -5.69
N MET A 462 38.79 -6.74 -4.50
CA MET A 462 38.11 -8.00 -4.21
C MET A 462 36.90 -8.24 -5.11
N GLY A 463 36.09 -7.21 -5.34
CA GLY A 463 34.91 -7.30 -6.22
C GLY A 463 35.27 -7.65 -7.67
N LEU A 464 36.35 -7.06 -8.19
CA LEU A 464 36.89 -7.38 -9.51
C LEU A 464 37.42 -8.81 -9.58
N GLN A 465 38.16 -9.26 -8.56
CA GLN A 465 38.74 -10.60 -8.51
C GLN A 465 37.66 -11.71 -8.45
N LEU A 466 36.56 -11.46 -7.73
CA LEU A 466 35.36 -12.32 -7.68
C LEU A 466 34.56 -12.31 -8.99
N ALA A 467 34.60 -11.21 -9.74
CA ALA A 467 33.88 -11.06 -11.00
C ALA A 467 34.64 -11.65 -12.20
N THR A 468 35.97 -11.75 -12.13
CA THR A 468 36.82 -12.20 -13.24
C THR A 468 37.43 -13.60 -13.05
N SER A 469 37.19 -14.27 -11.92
CA SER A 469 37.67 -15.65 -11.71
C SER A 469 36.77 -16.68 -12.39
N SER A 470 37.37 -17.65 -13.08
CA SER A 470 36.66 -18.75 -13.73
C SER A 470 36.00 -19.67 -12.69
N SER A 471 34.87 -20.28 -13.06
CA SER A 471 33.93 -20.97 -12.16
C SER A 471 34.54 -22.04 -11.22
N GLU A 472 35.71 -22.60 -11.53
CA GLU A 472 36.40 -23.57 -10.67
C GLU A 472 37.03 -22.94 -9.41
N ALA A 473 37.28 -21.62 -9.38
CA ALA A 473 37.82 -20.93 -8.21
C ALA A 473 36.76 -20.65 -7.13
N ARG A 474 35.49 -20.50 -7.54
CA ARG A 474 34.35 -20.23 -6.63
C ARG A 474 34.07 -21.39 -5.68
N GLU A 475 34.35 -22.63 -6.09
CA GLU A 475 34.13 -23.82 -5.26
C GLU A 475 35.26 -24.07 -4.25
N ARG A 476 36.49 -23.58 -4.51
CA ARG A 476 37.63 -23.75 -3.58
C ARG A 476 37.64 -22.74 -2.42
N GLU A 477 37.17 -21.52 -2.62
CA GLU A 477 37.15 -20.51 -1.53
C GLU A 477 36.06 -20.76 -0.48
N VAL A 478 34.94 -21.39 -0.85
CA VAL A 478 33.89 -21.78 0.12
C VAL A 478 34.38 -22.88 1.06
N ALA A 479 35.29 -23.76 0.60
CA ALA A 479 35.87 -24.81 1.43
C ALA A 479 36.98 -24.31 2.36
N TYR A 480 37.64 -23.20 2.02
CA TYR A 480 38.76 -22.64 2.82
C TYR A 480 38.30 -21.73 3.97
N ASN A 481 37.12 -21.10 3.85
CA ASN A 481 36.57 -20.23 4.89
C ASN A 481 35.75 -20.96 5.97
N SER A 482 35.56 -22.28 5.86
CA SER A 482 34.90 -23.10 6.88
C SER A 482 35.85 -23.72 7.91
N SER A 483 37.15 -23.46 7.83
CA SER A 483 38.18 -24.06 8.68
C SER A 483 38.99 -23.02 9.46
N GLU A 484 38.35 -22.24 10.33
CA GLU A 484 39.04 -21.54 11.42
C GLU A 484 38.06 -21.12 12.54
N ALA A 485 37.64 -22.10 13.33
CA ALA A 485 37.25 -21.93 14.74
C ALA A 485 37.15 -23.33 15.37
N GLY A 486 38.28 -23.83 15.87
CA GLY A 486 38.33 -25.08 16.60
C GLY A 486 37.88 -24.93 18.05
N SER A 487 37.21 -25.95 18.56
CA SER A 487 37.59 -26.59 19.83
C SER A 487 36.82 -27.90 20.06
N GLU A 488 37.58 -29.00 20.05
CA GLU A 488 37.54 -30.18 20.94
C GLU A 488 36.27 -31.06 20.92
N VAL A 489 36.29 -32.18 20.18
CA VAL A 489 36.72 -33.54 20.58
C VAL A 489 35.83 -34.18 21.66
N PHE A 490 35.05 -35.20 21.27
CA PHE A 490 35.20 -36.56 21.80
C PHE A 490 34.54 -37.57 20.85
N THR A 491 35.30 -38.62 20.55
CA THR A 491 35.00 -39.80 19.75
C THR A 491 34.05 -40.75 20.49
N ASP A 492 33.15 -41.44 19.77
CA ASP A 492 32.97 -42.87 19.97
C ASP A 492 32.45 -43.57 18.71
N GLU A 493 32.93 -44.79 18.52
CA GLU A 493 32.75 -45.67 17.37
C GLU A 493 31.39 -46.39 17.35
N GLY A 494 31.03 -46.99 16.21
CA GLY A 494 30.33 -48.28 16.23
C GLY A 494 29.17 -48.47 15.26
N SER A 495 29.48 -49.15 14.15
CA SER A 495 28.75 -50.27 13.53
C SER A 495 27.32 -50.13 12.98
N ASP A 496 27.22 -50.43 11.68
CA ASP A 496 26.31 -51.36 10.99
C ASP A 496 24.88 -51.56 11.52
N LEU A 497 23.88 -51.43 10.63
CA LEU A 497 23.08 -52.55 10.11
C LEU A 497 21.92 -52.07 9.22
N ALA A 498 21.49 -52.98 8.34
CA ALA A 498 20.56 -52.81 7.23
C ALA A 498 19.06 -52.88 7.59
N ASP A 499 18.28 -52.42 6.61
CA ASP A 499 16.93 -52.83 6.18
C ASP A 499 15.64 -52.61 7.02
N ASP A 500 14.64 -52.22 6.22
CA ASP A 500 13.19 -52.48 6.25
C ASP A 500 12.15 -51.54 6.91
N ASP A 501 11.09 -51.38 6.11
CA ASP A 501 9.66 -51.14 6.38
C ASP A 501 9.05 -49.72 6.48
N ILE A 502 8.51 -49.30 5.32
CA ILE A 502 7.07 -49.10 5.02
C ILE A 502 6.13 -48.80 6.21
N MET A 503 5.47 -47.63 6.20
CA MET A 503 3.99 -47.49 6.25
C MET A 503 3.55 -46.01 6.24
N SER A 504 2.86 -45.60 5.18
CA SER A 504 2.16 -44.31 5.07
C SER A 504 0.72 -44.41 5.60
N VAL A 505 0.34 -43.52 6.51
CA VAL A 505 -1.04 -43.39 7.00
C VAL A 505 -1.85 -42.49 6.06
N ARG A 506 -2.86 -43.07 5.39
CA ARG A 506 -3.97 -42.36 4.71
C ARG A 506 -5.15 -42.26 5.67
N SER A 507 -5.69 -41.05 5.85
CA SER A 507 -6.97 -40.81 6.55
C SER A 507 -8.14 -40.74 5.56
N TYR A 508 -9.10 -41.63 5.77
CA TYR A 508 -10.46 -41.62 5.21
C TYR A 508 -11.36 -40.70 6.03
N THR A 509 -12.34 -40.04 5.39
CA THR A 509 -13.71 -39.88 5.92
C THR A 509 -14.67 -39.42 4.80
N GLU A 510 -15.38 -40.38 4.21
CA GLU A 510 -16.75 -40.19 3.70
C GLU A 510 -17.63 -41.21 4.42
N GLY A 511 -18.77 -40.76 4.94
CA GLY A 511 -19.70 -41.56 5.71
C GLY A 511 -21.13 -41.08 5.48
N THR A 512 -21.75 -41.60 4.43
CA THR A 512 -23.20 -41.68 4.24
C THR A 512 -23.83 -42.63 5.26
N SER A 513 -25.02 -42.29 5.79
CA SER A 513 -25.89 -43.21 6.54
C SER A 513 -27.20 -43.44 5.78
N PRO A 514 -27.79 -44.66 5.84
CA PRO A 514 -28.92 -45.05 5.01
C PRO A 514 -30.26 -45.16 5.76
N VAL A 515 -31.32 -45.20 4.94
CA VAL A 515 -32.75 -45.57 5.16
C VAL A 515 -33.61 -44.63 6.00
#